data_AF-A0A6M2E0Q5-F1
#
_entry.id   AF-A0A6M2E0Q5-F1
#
_cell.length_a   1.000
_cell.length_b   1.000
_cell.length_c   1.000
_cell.angle_alpha   90.00
_cell.angle_beta   90.00
_cell.angle_gamma   90.00
#
_symmetry.space_group_name_H-M   'P 1'
#
loop_
_entity.id
_entity.type
_entity.pdbx_description
1 polymer ?
#
loop_
_entity_poly.entity_id
_entity_poly.type
_entity_poly.pdbx_seq_one_letter_code
_entity_poly.pdbx_strand_id
1 'polypeptide(L)'
;LSLFTLLEPKLDVLVLGLGDTNDRLDLELMRYLRNKRISVEMHPTSTACTTFNFLNVEDRNVAAAMIPPSRVIAGDEFYLQAGRERRALLAAE
;
A
#
# COMPACT_ATOMS: atom_id res chain seq x y z
N LEU A 1 -13.99 3.29 4.73
CA LEU A 1 -13.44 3.84 3.47
C LEU A 1 -14.33 4.91 2.81
N SER A 2 -15.52 5.21 3.34
CA SER A 2 -16.44 6.23 2.82
C SER A 2 -15.83 7.64 2.75
N LEU A 3 -14.96 8.00 3.69
CA LEU A 3 -14.23 9.28 3.70
C LEU A 3 -13.50 9.56 2.37
N PHE A 4 -12.83 8.56 1.80
CA PHE A 4 -12.07 8.71 0.56
C PHE A 4 -12.94 9.06 -0.65
N THR A 5 -14.24 8.80 -0.59
CA THR A 5 -15.18 9.13 -1.66
C THR A 5 -15.63 10.60 -1.64
N LEU A 6 -15.23 11.35 -0.60
CA LEU A 6 -15.59 12.75 -0.38
C LEU A 6 -14.43 13.72 -0.69
N LEU A 7 -13.23 13.19 -0.99
CA LEU A 7 -12.05 14.01 -1.22
C LEU A 7 -12.08 14.67 -2.60
N GLU A 8 -11.59 15.91 -2.66
CA GLU A 8 -11.35 16.68 -3.89
C GLU A 8 -9.87 17.13 -3.95
N PRO A 9 -9.18 16.96 -5.09
CA PRO A 9 -9.65 16.28 -6.29
C PRO A 9 -9.91 14.79 -6.05
N LYS A 10 -10.78 14.22 -6.87
CA LYS A 10 -11.09 12.80 -6.82
C LYS A 10 -9.83 11.94 -6.91
N LEU A 11 -9.76 10.92 -6.06
CA LEU A 11 -8.67 9.95 -6.08
C LEU A 11 -8.67 9.08 -7.34
N ASP A 12 -7.48 8.92 -7.91
CA ASP A 12 -7.20 7.94 -8.96
C ASP A 12 -6.98 6.55 -8.36
N VAL A 13 -6.22 6.49 -7.27
CA VAL A 13 -5.84 5.25 -6.56
C VAL A 13 -5.97 5.45 -5.04
N LEU A 14 -6.52 4.44 -4.39
CA LEU A 14 -6.48 4.24 -2.95
C LEU A 14 -5.57 3.03 -2.65
N VAL A 15 -4.50 3.26 -1.90
CA VAL A 15 -3.61 2.19 -1.43
C VAL A 15 -4.07 1.71 -0.05
N LEU A 16 -4.27 0.40 0.11
CA LEU A 16 -4.65 -0.23 1.36
C LEU A 16 -3.48 -1.07 1.89
N GLY A 17 -2.94 -0.66 3.05
CA GLY A 17 -1.98 -1.44 3.83
C GLY A 17 -2.71 -2.32 4.85
N LEU A 18 -2.52 -3.64 4.77
CA LEU A 18 -3.28 -4.63 5.54
C LEU A 18 -2.49 -5.22 6.73
N GLY A 19 -1.50 -4.47 7.22
CA GLY A 19 -0.59 -4.92 8.28
C GLY A 19 0.42 -5.90 7.72
N ASP A 20 0.59 -7.05 8.38
CA ASP A 20 1.53 -8.11 7.96
C ASP A 20 0.91 -9.12 6.99
N THR A 21 -0.42 -9.08 6.82
CA THR A 21 -1.16 -10.07 6.06
C THR A 21 -1.47 -9.58 4.65
N ASN A 22 -1.80 -10.53 3.78
CA ASN A 22 -2.30 -10.27 2.45
C ASN A 22 -3.81 -10.56 2.37
N ASP A 23 -4.52 -10.23 3.44
CA ASP A 23 -5.95 -10.48 3.56
C ASP A 23 -6.74 -9.80 2.44
N ARG A 24 -7.93 -10.32 2.15
CA ARG A 24 -8.77 -9.75 1.11
C ARG A 24 -9.85 -8.88 1.74
N LEU A 25 -10.03 -7.69 1.19
CA LEU A 25 -11.20 -6.87 1.50
C LEU A 25 -12.48 -7.56 1.01
N ASP A 26 -13.58 -7.23 1.67
CA ASP A 26 -14.90 -7.66 1.23
C ASP A 26 -15.20 -7.22 -0.23
N LEU A 27 -15.77 -8.14 -1.00
CA LEU A 27 -16.12 -7.95 -2.42
C LEU A 27 -17.12 -6.82 -2.61
N GLU A 28 -18.06 -6.63 -1.68
CA GLU A 28 -19.04 -5.55 -1.77
C GLU A 28 -18.36 -4.17 -1.64
N LEU A 29 -17.42 -4.05 -0.71
CA LEU A 29 -16.63 -2.84 -0.53
C LEU A 29 -15.75 -2.53 -1.76
N MET A 30 -15.15 -3.54 -2.37
CA MET A 30 -14.38 -3.38 -3.62
C MET A 30 -15.26 -2.92 -4.78
N ARG A 31 -16.49 -3.45 -4.90
CA ARG A 31 -17.47 -3.00 -5.90
C ARG A 31 -17.90 -1.56 -5.64
N TYR A 32 -18.14 -1.20 -4.39
CA TYR A 32 -18.51 0.17 -4.01
C TYR A 32 -17.44 1.18 -4.45
N LEU A 33 -16.16 0.92 -4.16
CA LEU A 33 -15.05 1.80 -4.57
C LEU A 33 -14.88 1.87 -6.09
N ARG A 34 -15.00 0.73 -6.77
CA ARG A 34 -14.99 0.68 -8.24
C ARG A 34 -16.12 1.50 -8.85
N ASN A 35 -17.32 1.45 -8.29
CA ASN A 35 -18.47 2.25 -8.75
C ASN A 35 -18.23 3.75 -8.55
N LYS A 36 -17.44 4.13 -7.54
CA LYS A 36 -16.94 5.50 -7.36
C LYS A 36 -15.76 5.83 -8.27
N ARG A 37 -15.33 4.93 -9.16
CA ARG A 37 -14.14 5.03 -10.03
C ARG A 37 -12.85 5.35 -9.27
N ILE A 38 -12.69 4.74 -8.10
CA ILE A 38 -11.44 4.77 -7.34
C ILE A 38 -10.78 3.41 -7.52
N SER A 39 -9.57 3.38 -8.08
CA SER A 39 -8.79 2.14 -8.18
C SER A 39 -8.23 1.78 -6.80
N VAL A 40 -8.05 0.49 -6.50
CA VAL A 40 -7.60 0.02 -5.19
C VAL A 40 -6.39 -0.89 -5.35
N GLU A 41 -5.30 -0.53 -4.68
CA GLU A 41 -4.07 -1.33 -4.55
C GLU A 41 -4.01 -1.89 -3.12
N MET A 42 -3.84 -3.20 -2.95
CA MET A 42 -3.81 -3.83 -1.63
C MET A 42 -2.52 -4.60 -1.44
N HIS A 43 -1.81 -4.31 -0.36
CA HIS A 43 -0.52 -4.93 -0.04
C HIS A 43 -0.35 -5.02 1.48
N PRO A 44 0.63 -5.83 1.97
CA PRO A 44 1.14 -5.65 3.32
C PRO A 44 1.64 -4.21 3.49
N THR A 45 1.53 -3.66 4.70
CA THR A 45 1.72 -2.21 4.92
C THR A 45 3.10 -1.72 4.52
N SER A 46 4.15 -2.53 4.69
CA SER A 46 5.51 -2.21 4.24
C SER A 46 5.59 -1.94 2.73
N THR A 47 5.02 -2.83 1.93
CA THR A 47 4.95 -2.70 0.47
C THR A 47 3.98 -1.60 0.06
N ALA A 48 2.83 -1.49 0.75
CA ALA A 48 1.85 -0.43 0.52
C ALA A 48 2.46 0.97 0.68
N CYS A 49 3.31 1.19 1.70
CA CYS A 49 4.05 2.44 1.87
C CYS A 49 4.94 2.75 0.67
N THR A 50 5.65 1.74 0.14
CA THR A 50 6.48 1.90 -1.05
C THR A 50 5.64 2.30 -2.27
N THR A 51 4.52 1.61 -2.51
CA THR A 51 3.59 1.92 -3.60
C THR A 51 3.00 3.32 -3.47
N PHE A 52 2.55 3.71 -2.27
CA PHE A 52 2.03 5.06 -2.02
C PHE A 52 3.08 6.12 -2.33
N ASN A 53 4.31 5.95 -1.82
CA ASN A 53 5.39 6.90 -2.05
C ASN A 53 5.68 7.07 -3.55
N PHE A 54 5.72 5.96 -4.31
CA PHE A 54 5.92 6.00 -5.75
C PHE A 54 4.79 6.77 -6.46
N LEU A 55 3.53 6.44 -6.19
CA LEU A 55 2.37 7.08 -6.80
C LEU A 55 2.28 8.57 -6.44
N ASN A 56 2.67 8.94 -5.23
CA ASN A 56 2.71 10.33 -4.78
C ASN A 56 3.81 11.13 -5.49
N VAL A 57 4.98 10.52 -5.74
CA VAL A 57 6.05 11.15 -6.53
C VAL A 57 5.66 11.28 -8.01
N GLU A 58 4.85 10.36 -8.54
CA GLU A 58 4.25 10.48 -9.87
C GLU A 58 3.14 11.56 -9.98
N ASP A 59 2.90 12.34 -8.92
CA ASP A 59 1.89 13.40 -8.86
C ASP A 59 0.46 12.91 -9.19
N ARG A 60 0.16 11.67 -8.80
CA ARG A 60 -1.18 11.11 -8.91
C ARG A 60 -2.03 11.51 -7.71
N ASN A 61 -3.35 11.65 -7.90
CA ASN A 61 -4.28 11.85 -6.78
C ASN A 61 -4.43 10.54 -6.00
N VAL A 62 -3.50 10.30 -5.09
CA VAL A 62 -3.39 9.07 -4.30
C VAL A 62 -3.70 9.33 -2.83
N ALA A 63 -4.40 8.40 -2.20
CA ALA A 63 -4.51 8.35 -0.75
C ALA A 63 -4.14 6.94 -0.25
N ALA A 64 -3.84 6.84 1.04
CA ALA A 64 -3.58 5.55 1.68
C ALA A 64 -4.40 5.35 2.95
N ALA A 65 -4.81 4.11 3.19
CA ALA A 65 -5.32 3.65 4.47
C ALA A 65 -4.42 2.52 4.96
N MET A 66 -3.65 2.76 6.03
CA MET A 66 -2.64 1.84 6.52
C MET A 66 -3.05 1.25 7.87
N ILE A 67 -3.15 -0.07 7.94
CA ILE A 67 -3.17 -0.80 9.21
C ILE A 67 -1.70 -1.00 9.63
N PRO A 68 -1.29 -0.59 10.84
CA PRO A 68 0.09 -0.78 11.26
C PRO A 68 0.45 -2.27 11.30
N PRO A 69 1.67 -2.66 10.85
CA PRO A 69 2.16 -4.02 11.03
C PRO A 69 2.36 -4.33 12.52
N SER A 70 2.38 -5.62 12.88
CA SER A 70 2.58 -6.07 14.27
C SER A 70 3.91 -5.59 14.85
N ARG A 71 4.91 -5.35 13.99
CA ARG A 71 6.19 -4.75 14.36
C ARG A 71 6.55 -3.63 13.39
N VAL A 72 6.76 -2.44 13.93
CA VAL A 72 7.31 -1.31 13.17
C VAL A 72 8.83 -1.35 13.29
N ILE A 73 9.50 -1.57 12.16
CA ILE A 73 10.96 -1.54 12.06
C ILE A 73 11.35 -0.12 11.61
N ALA A 74 12.23 0.55 12.35
CA ALA A 74 12.69 1.89 12.00
C ALA A 74 13.61 1.88 10.76
N GLY A 75 13.62 2.99 10.03
CA GLY A 75 14.04 3.07 8.62
C GLY A 75 15.35 2.38 8.25
N ASP A 76 16.41 2.54 9.03
CA ASP A 76 17.72 1.95 8.70
C ASP A 76 17.68 0.43 8.65
N GLU A 77 16.98 -0.21 9.58
CA GLU A 77 16.90 -1.67 9.67
C GLU A 77 16.03 -2.25 8.53
N PHE A 78 15.01 -1.50 8.07
CA PHE A 78 14.15 -1.89 6.96
C PHE A 78 14.91 -1.98 5.63
N TYR A 79 15.69 -0.95 5.27
CA TYR A 79 16.48 -0.97 4.03
C TYR A 79 17.63 -1.98 4.08
N LEU A 80 18.25 -2.17 5.25
CA LEU A 80 19.29 -3.17 5.43
C LEU A 80 18.76 -4.58 5.22
N GLN A 81 17.55 -4.89 5.69
CA GLN A 81 16.93 -6.19 5.50
C GLN A 81 16.64 -6.49 4.02
N ALA A 82 16.01 -5.55 3.31
CA ALA A 82 15.76 -5.69 1.87
C ALA A 82 17.07 -5.86 1.07
N GLY A 83 18.13 -5.12 1.43
CA GLY A 83 19.45 -5.28 0.84
C GLY A 83 20.10 -6.64 1.13
N ARG A 84 19.88 -7.21 2.32
CA ARG A 84 20.35 -8.56 2.68
C ARG A 84 19.62 -9.64 1.87
N GLU A 85 18.30 -9.57 1.79
CA GLU A 85 17.49 -10.53 1.03
C GLU A 85 17.89 -10.53 -0.45
N ARG A 86 18.06 -9.35 -1.05
CA ARG A 86 18.51 -9.26 -2.44
C ARG A 86 19.89 -9.85 -2.68
N ARG A 87 20.84 -9.60 -1.77
CA ARG A 87 22.19 -10.21 -1.86
C ARG A 87 22.14 -11.72 -1.67
N ALA A 88 21.30 -12.23 -0.78
CA ALA A 88 21.13 -13.66 -0.57
C ALA A 88 20.56 -14.35 -1.83
N LEU A 89 19.58 -13.75 -2.49
CA LEU A 89 19.02 -14.24 -3.75
C LEU A 89 20.07 -14.30 -4.86
N LEU A 90 20.89 -13.25 -5.01
CA LEU A 90 21.96 -13.19 -6.02
C LEU A 90 23.12 -14.14 -5.73
N ALA A 91 23.33 -14.52 -4.48
CA ALA A 91 24.37 -15.48 -4.08
C ALA A 91 23.90 -16.95 -4.14
N ALA A 92 22.61 -17.18 -4.41
CA ALA A 92 22.01 -18.50 -4.56
C ALA A 92 21.93 -18.97 -6.04
N GLU A 93 22.39 -18.13 -6.98
CA GLU A 93 22.61 -18.44 -8.40
C GLU A 93 24.08 -18.77 -8.68
#